data_AF-A0A2S5CIQ6-F1
#
_entry.id   AF-A0A2S5CIQ6-F1
#
_cell.length_a   1.000
_cell.length_b   1.000
_cell.length_c   1.000
_cell.angle_alpha   90.00
_cell.angle_beta   90.00
_cell.angle_gamma   90.00
#
_symmetry.space_group_name_H-M   'P 1'
#
loop_
_entity.id
_entity.type
_entity.pdbx_description
1 polymer ?
#
loop_
_entity_poly.entity_id
_entity_poly.type
_entity_poly.pdbx_seq_one_letter_code
_entity_poly.pdbx_strand_id
1 'polypeptide(L)'
;MEMVSPKHPSKPDKAIIHQNDVSLLDFLKGHFEFSTDVKLATYLDLTRHAVYKVRAGDVALGNAVRLHLLEISGQFRQFIPLPDLSAKSLLDEIKNRLAGAAKPEKPSVADHIISDAELLAWFKQYIAATTDEAVAGKIGLKRTSLSMLRKGKSKFGIAPRIQIAGVLYPDADIAKLETLINDSGELAEFLVNKKEWLP
;
A
#
# COMPACT_ATOMS: atom_id res chain seq x y z
N MET A 1 -33.69 -27.40 -12.30
CA MET A 1 -33.02 -26.60 -11.26
C MET A 1 -31.76 -26.04 -11.87
N GLU A 2 -31.84 -24.84 -12.44
CA GLU A 2 -30.64 -24.13 -12.91
C GLU A 2 -29.95 -23.52 -11.69
N MET A 3 -28.70 -23.91 -11.48
CA MET A 3 -27.85 -23.32 -10.45
C MET A 3 -27.43 -21.92 -10.92
N VAL A 4 -28.01 -20.90 -10.31
CA VAL A 4 -27.59 -19.51 -10.50
C VAL A 4 -26.23 -19.34 -9.84
N SER A 5 -25.18 -19.25 -10.66
CA SER A 5 -23.84 -18.89 -10.20
C SER A 5 -23.86 -17.54 -9.47
N PRO A 6 -23.17 -17.39 -8.33
CA PRO A 6 -23.12 -16.13 -7.62
C PRO A 6 -22.44 -15.06 -8.49
N LYS A 7 -23.16 -13.96 -8.74
CA LYS A 7 -22.61 -12.76 -9.39
C LYS A 7 -21.40 -12.29 -8.58
N HIS A 8 -20.22 -12.29 -9.19
CA HIS A 8 -19.12 -11.47 -8.71
C HIS A 8 -19.60 -10.02 -8.52
N PRO A 9 -19.20 -9.32 -7.45
CA PRO A 9 -19.57 -7.92 -7.28
C PRO A 9 -19.10 -7.12 -8.51
N SER A 10 -20.04 -6.45 -9.16
CA SER A 10 -19.76 -5.57 -10.30
C SER A 10 -18.78 -4.49 -9.86
N LYS A 11 -17.72 -4.27 -10.63
CA LYS A 11 -16.80 -3.15 -10.40
C LYS A 11 -17.61 -1.85 -10.29
N PRO A 12 -17.36 -1.00 -9.28
CA PRO A 12 -18.11 0.23 -9.11
C PRO A 12 -18.00 1.12 -10.34
N ASP A 13 -19.07 1.87 -10.62
CA ASP A 13 -19.12 2.82 -11.72
C ASP A 13 -18.00 3.87 -11.55
N LYS A 14 -17.28 4.18 -12.63
CA LYS A 14 -16.21 5.18 -12.61
C LYS A 14 -16.71 6.51 -12.04
N ALA A 15 -17.95 6.91 -12.37
CA ALA A 15 -18.53 8.14 -11.84
C ALA A 15 -18.61 8.15 -10.30
N ILE A 16 -18.94 7.01 -9.69
CA ILE A 16 -19.02 6.86 -8.23
C ILE A 16 -17.62 6.93 -7.60
N ILE A 17 -16.63 6.26 -8.21
CA ILE A 17 -15.23 6.31 -7.73
C ILE A 17 -14.72 7.75 -7.71
N HIS A 18 -14.95 8.50 -8.80
CA HIS A 18 -14.53 9.89 -8.89
C HIS A 18 -15.23 10.77 -7.85
N GLN A 19 -16.53 10.58 -7.64
CA GLN A 19 -17.27 11.33 -6.63
C GLN A 19 -16.72 11.07 -5.22
N ASN A 20 -16.43 9.80 -4.88
CA ASN A 20 -15.86 9.44 -3.60
C ASN A 20 -14.46 10.04 -3.40
N ASP A 21 -13.63 10.08 -4.44
CA ASP A 21 -12.30 10.70 -4.38
C ASP A 21 -12.39 12.20 -4.12
N VAL A 22 -13.30 12.90 -4.79
CA VAL A 22 -13.53 14.34 -4.56
C VAL A 22 -14.04 14.59 -3.14
N SER A 23 -15.01 13.78 -2.68
CA SER A 23 -15.53 13.88 -1.32
C SER A 23 -14.47 13.62 -0.25
N LEU A 24 -13.55 12.69 -0.46
CA LEU A 24 -12.41 12.47 0.43
C LEU A 24 -11.48 13.69 0.48
N LEU A 25 -11.16 14.29 -0.68
CA LEU A 25 -10.34 15.50 -0.71
C LEU A 25 -11.00 16.69 0.01
N ASP A 26 -12.31 16.86 -0.15
CA ASP A 26 -13.08 17.92 0.52
C ASP A 26 -13.19 17.68 2.02
N PHE A 27 -13.38 16.43 2.45
CA PHE A 27 -13.32 16.03 3.84
C PHE A 27 -11.98 16.42 4.47
N LEU A 28 -10.86 16.03 3.85
CA LEU A 28 -9.51 16.34 4.35
C LEU A 28 -9.26 17.84 4.40
N LYS A 29 -9.66 18.56 3.36
CA LYS A 29 -9.53 20.02 3.29
C LYS A 29 -10.29 20.71 4.42
N GLY A 30 -11.51 20.27 4.72
CA GLY A 30 -12.32 20.77 5.82
C GLY A 30 -11.75 20.38 7.19
N HIS A 31 -11.39 19.11 7.37
CA HIS A 31 -10.90 18.55 8.63
C HIS A 31 -9.61 19.22 9.11
N PHE A 32 -8.68 19.49 8.20
CA PHE A 32 -7.41 20.17 8.50
C PHE A 32 -7.43 21.68 8.25
N GLU A 33 -8.61 22.24 7.97
CA GLU A 33 -8.79 23.68 7.72
C GLU A 33 -7.85 24.24 6.63
N PHE A 34 -7.55 23.43 5.61
CA PHE A 34 -6.70 23.85 4.52
C PHE A 34 -7.40 24.90 3.65
N SER A 35 -6.93 26.15 3.78
CA SER A 35 -7.45 27.27 3.01
C SER A 35 -7.31 27.13 1.49
N THR A 36 -6.42 26.26 0.99
CA THR A 36 -6.18 26.04 -0.44
C THR A 36 -5.88 24.59 -0.76
N ASP A 37 -6.19 24.19 -2.01
CA ASP A 37 -5.81 22.87 -2.52
C ASP A 37 -4.29 22.68 -2.64
N VAL A 38 -3.51 23.78 -2.61
CA VAL A 38 -2.05 23.70 -2.57
C VAL A 38 -1.58 23.13 -1.24
N LYS A 39 -2.16 23.58 -0.12
CA LYS A 39 -1.83 23.04 1.21
C LYS A 39 -2.23 21.57 1.32
N LEU A 40 -3.42 21.22 0.83
CA LEU A 40 -3.88 19.83 0.74
C LEU A 40 -2.92 18.98 -0.11
N ALA A 41 -2.52 19.47 -1.28
CA ALA A 41 -1.60 18.76 -2.17
C ALA A 41 -0.25 18.51 -1.47
N THR A 42 0.32 19.53 -0.81
CA THR A 42 1.56 19.39 -0.04
C THR A 42 1.42 18.36 1.09
N TYR A 43 0.31 18.38 1.83
CA TYR A 43 0.05 17.42 2.90
C TYR A 43 -0.03 15.98 2.38
N LEU A 44 -0.59 15.76 1.20
CA LEU A 44 -0.75 14.44 0.57
C LEU A 44 0.45 14.00 -0.28
N ASP A 45 1.54 14.78 -0.30
CA ASP A 45 2.68 14.62 -1.23
C ASP A 45 2.24 14.50 -2.71
N LEU A 46 1.28 15.33 -3.10
CA LEU A 46 0.75 15.44 -4.44
C LEU A 46 1.13 16.77 -5.09
N THR A 47 1.19 16.78 -6.41
CA THR A 47 1.24 18.05 -7.16
C THR A 47 -0.14 18.70 -7.17
N ARG A 48 -0.19 20.04 -7.19
CA ARG A 48 -1.44 20.79 -7.39
C ARG A 48 -2.21 20.31 -8.63
N HIS A 49 -1.49 19.97 -9.70
CA HIS A 49 -2.08 19.47 -10.94
C HIS A 49 -2.74 18.10 -10.77
N ALA A 50 -2.14 17.22 -9.96
CA ALA A 50 -2.76 15.93 -9.63
C ALA A 50 -4.09 16.13 -8.89
N VAL A 51 -4.11 17.00 -7.88
CA VAL A 51 -5.36 17.34 -7.15
C VAL A 51 -6.41 17.92 -8.09
N TYR A 52 -6.03 18.84 -8.99
CA TYR A 52 -6.93 19.39 -10.00
C TYR A 52 -7.54 18.30 -10.90
N LYS A 53 -6.73 17.36 -11.41
CA LYS A 53 -7.23 16.27 -12.26
C LYS A 53 -8.19 15.33 -11.51
N VAL A 54 -7.93 15.07 -10.22
CA VAL A 54 -8.86 14.28 -9.40
C VAL A 54 -10.19 15.03 -9.25
N ARG A 55 -10.15 16.33 -8.95
CA ARG A 55 -11.34 17.18 -8.85
C ARG A 55 -12.14 17.26 -10.15
N ALA A 56 -11.46 17.28 -11.30
CA ALA A 56 -12.10 17.28 -12.61
C ALA A 56 -12.71 15.91 -13.00
N GLY A 57 -12.44 14.85 -12.22
CA GLY A 57 -12.82 13.48 -12.59
C GLY A 57 -11.97 12.87 -13.70
N ASP A 58 -10.85 13.52 -14.07
CA ASP A 58 -9.95 13.05 -15.14
C ASP A 58 -9.13 11.83 -14.69
N VAL A 59 -8.80 11.75 -13.41
CA VAL A 59 -8.02 10.67 -12.81
C VAL A 59 -8.59 10.29 -11.44
N ALA A 60 -8.48 9.01 -11.08
CA ALA A 60 -8.78 8.57 -9.73
C ALA A 60 -7.61 8.91 -8.79
N LEU A 61 -7.92 9.06 -7.50
CA LEU A 61 -6.91 9.13 -6.45
C LEU A 61 -6.17 7.79 -6.37
N GLY A 62 -4.85 7.83 -6.21
CA GLY A 62 -4.05 6.62 -6.17
C GLY A 62 -4.15 5.89 -4.84
N ASN A 63 -4.11 4.56 -4.84
CA ASN A 63 -4.06 3.73 -3.63
C ASN A 63 -2.87 4.10 -2.71
N ALA A 64 -1.78 4.62 -3.29
CA ALA A 64 -0.63 5.13 -2.54
C ALA A 64 -1.00 6.29 -1.62
N VAL A 65 -1.80 7.23 -2.12
CA VAL A 65 -2.26 8.38 -1.34
C VAL A 65 -3.22 7.91 -0.25
N ARG A 66 -4.13 6.98 -0.58
CA ARG A 66 -5.07 6.41 0.39
C ARG A 66 -4.38 5.62 1.51
N LEU A 67 -3.35 4.84 1.18
CA LEU A 67 -2.52 4.18 2.17
C LEU A 67 -1.75 5.21 3.01
N HIS A 68 -1.16 6.22 2.37
CA HIS A 68 -0.43 7.27 3.07
C HIS A 68 -1.31 8.01 4.09
N LEU A 69 -2.58 8.26 3.75
CA LEU A 69 -3.56 8.81 4.68
C LEU A 69 -3.76 7.93 5.93
N LEU A 70 -3.81 6.61 5.77
CA LEU A 70 -3.87 5.69 6.91
C LEU A 70 -2.57 5.72 7.73
N GLU A 71 -1.41 5.82 7.07
CA GLU A 71 -0.10 5.88 7.74
C GLU A 71 0.05 7.16 8.57
N ILE A 72 -0.26 8.34 8.00
CA ILE A 72 -0.11 9.64 8.69
C ILE A 72 -1.19 9.88 9.75
N SER A 73 -2.40 9.34 9.57
CA SER A 73 -3.44 9.38 10.61
C SER A 73 -3.15 8.42 11.78
N GLY A 74 -2.10 7.60 11.69
CA GLY A 74 -1.76 6.56 12.67
C GLY A 74 -2.70 5.35 12.64
N GLN A 75 -3.78 5.40 11.85
CA GLN A 75 -4.78 4.34 11.77
C GLN A 75 -4.25 3.08 11.08
N PHE A 76 -3.20 3.18 10.27
CA PHE A 76 -2.57 2.02 9.62
C PHE A 76 -2.15 0.94 10.64
N ARG A 77 -1.68 1.35 11.82
CA ARG A 77 -1.12 0.46 12.85
C ARG A 77 -2.13 -0.55 13.42
N GLN A 78 -3.42 -0.30 13.27
CA GLN A 78 -4.45 -1.23 13.72
C GLN A 78 -4.59 -2.46 12.80
N PHE A 79 -4.11 -2.35 11.56
CA PHE A 79 -4.08 -3.48 10.62
C PHE A 79 -2.75 -4.20 10.70
N ILE A 80 -1.66 -3.44 10.66
CA ILE A 80 -0.30 -3.97 10.60
C ILE A 80 0.53 -3.17 11.61
N PRO A 81 1.17 -3.79 12.61
CA PRO A 81 1.90 -3.09 13.66
C PRO A 81 3.28 -2.59 13.17
N LEU A 82 3.31 -1.96 12.00
CA LEU A 82 4.43 -1.27 11.39
C LEU A 82 4.11 0.23 11.25
N PRO A 83 5.12 1.11 11.22
CA PRO A 83 4.88 2.52 10.99
C PRO A 83 4.33 2.81 9.58
N ASP A 84 4.79 2.05 8.57
CA ASP A 84 4.42 2.18 7.16
C ASP A 84 4.71 0.88 6.39
N LEU A 85 4.34 0.84 5.11
CA LEU A 85 4.73 -0.21 4.17
C LEU A 85 5.99 0.13 3.36
N SER A 86 6.89 0.96 3.89
CA SER A 86 8.15 1.20 3.22
C SER A 86 8.99 -0.09 3.19
N ALA A 87 9.85 -0.18 2.18
CA ALA A 87 10.76 -1.31 2.05
C ALA A 87 11.68 -1.46 3.28
N LYS A 88 12.02 -0.34 3.92
CA LYS A 88 12.83 -0.31 5.13
C LYS A 88 12.08 -0.93 6.31
N SER A 89 10.87 -0.47 6.59
CA SER A 89 10.06 -0.98 7.72
C SER A 89 9.82 -2.49 7.62
N LEU A 90 9.49 -2.98 6.42
CA LEU A 90 9.31 -4.41 6.19
C LEU A 90 10.62 -5.20 6.34
N LEU A 91 11.73 -4.64 5.84
CA LEU A 91 13.05 -5.27 5.93
C LEU A 91 13.52 -5.36 7.38
N ASP A 92 13.39 -4.27 8.13
CA ASP A 92 13.77 -4.21 9.54
C ASP A 92 12.97 -5.23 10.36
N GLU A 93 11.66 -5.34 10.12
CA GLU A 93 10.81 -6.34 10.75
C GLU A 93 11.23 -7.78 10.42
N ILE A 94 11.49 -8.08 9.15
CA ILE A 94 11.97 -9.41 8.73
C ILE A 94 13.31 -9.74 9.42
N LYS A 95 14.23 -8.79 9.45
CA LYS A 95 15.54 -8.96 10.11
C LYS A 95 15.40 -9.20 11.60
N ASN A 96 14.49 -8.49 12.27
CA ASN A 96 14.20 -8.70 13.69
C ASN A 96 13.69 -10.11 13.97
N ARG A 97 12.82 -10.64 13.12
CA ARG A 97 12.29 -12.02 13.26
C ARG A 97 13.31 -13.10 12.94
N LEU A 98 14.25 -12.78 12.04
CA LEU A 98 15.36 -13.65 11.67
C LEU A 98 16.63 -13.33 12.46
N ALA A 99 16.51 -12.77 13.67
CA ALA A 99 17.67 -12.44 14.50
C ALA A 99 18.62 -13.63 14.64
N GLY A 100 19.88 -13.45 14.23
CA GLY A 100 20.91 -14.49 14.24
C GLY A 100 21.00 -15.36 12.97
N ALA A 101 20.11 -15.17 11.98
CA ALA A 101 20.23 -15.84 10.69
C ALA A 101 21.40 -15.28 9.87
N ALA A 102 22.04 -16.15 9.09
CA ALA A 102 23.06 -15.72 8.13
C ALA A 102 22.46 -14.73 7.12
N LYS A 103 23.20 -13.67 6.80
CA LYS A 103 22.79 -12.68 5.80
C LYS A 103 22.62 -13.36 4.44
N PRO A 104 21.52 -13.11 3.70
CA PRO A 104 21.34 -13.66 2.37
C PRO A 104 22.39 -13.11 1.40
N GLU A 105 22.60 -13.82 0.29
CA GLU A 105 23.51 -13.38 -0.76
C GLU A 105 23.19 -11.95 -1.21
N LYS A 106 24.23 -11.10 -1.27
CA LYS A 106 24.05 -9.68 -1.58
C LYS A 106 23.53 -9.53 -3.02
N PRO A 107 22.45 -8.75 -3.24
CA PRO A 107 21.99 -8.47 -4.59
C PRO A 107 23.07 -7.77 -5.43
N SER A 108 23.11 -8.06 -6.74
CA SER A 108 24.02 -7.41 -7.71
C SER A 108 23.51 -5.99 -8.06
N VAL A 109 23.49 -5.10 -7.08
CA VAL A 109 23.07 -3.70 -7.21
C VAL A 109 24.12 -2.80 -6.56
N ALA A 110 24.38 -1.63 -7.16
CA ALA A 110 25.22 -0.60 -6.57
C ALA A 110 24.70 -0.19 -5.19
N ASP A 111 25.62 0.12 -4.26
CA ASP A 111 25.42 0.25 -2.80
C ASP A 111 24.44 1.34 -2.33
N HIS A 112 23.69 1.97 -3.24
CA HIS A 112 22.82 3.11 -2.94
C HIS A 112 21.35 2.91 -3.38
N ILE A 113 21.00 1.76 -3.98
CA ILE A 113 19.64 1.44 -4.48
C ILE A 113 19.10 0.18 -3.79
N ILE A 114 19.23 0.11 -2.46
CA ILE A 114 19.28 -1.16 -1.72
C ILE A 114 17.91 -1.73 -1.29
N SER A 115 16.87 -0.94 -1.08
CA SER A 115 15.80 -1.39 -0.19
C SER A 115 14.94 -2.57 -0.69
N ASP A 116 14.42 -2.52 -1.92
CA ASP A 116 13.48 -3.56 -2.40
C ASP A 116 14.18 -4.86 -2.83
N ALA A 117 15.39 -4.78 -3.38
CA ALA A 117 16.17 -5.98 -3.74
C ALA A 117 16.64 -6.72 -2.49
N GLU A 118 17.09 -5.98 -1.46
CA GLU A 118 17.44 -6.56 -0.17
C GLU A 118 16.19 -7.12 0.52
N LEU A 119 15.07 -6.38 0.52
CA LEU A 119 13.79 -6.86 1.03
C LEU A 119 13.39 -8.19 0.39
N LEU A 120 13.48 -8.32 -0.93
CA LEU A 120 13.17 -9.57 -1.63
C LEU A 120 14.05 -10.73 -1.15
N ALA A 121 15.35 -10.51 -0.97
CA ALA A 121 16.29 -11.55 -0.54
C ALA A 121 15.98 -12.03 0.89
N TRP A 122 15.78 -11.10 1.82
CA TRP A 122 15.41 -11.40 3.20
C TRP A 122 14.02 -12.03 3.31
N PHE A 123 13.05 -11.56 2.52
CA PHE A 123 11.72 -12.15 2.49
C PHE A 123 11.73 -13.59 1.99
N LYS A 124 12.51 -13.90 0.93
CA LYS A 124 12.68 -15.27 0.43
C LYS A 124 13.23 -16.20 1.52
N GLN A 125 14.21 -15.73 2.30
CA GLN A 125 14.76 -16.45 3.42
C GLN A 125 13.74 -16.64 4.55
N TYR A 126 12.98 -15.58 4.89
CA TYR A 126 11.94 -15.62 5.92
C TYR A 126 10.88 -16.69 5.66
N ILE A 127 10.40 -16.78 4.41
CA ILE A 127 9.39 -17.78 4.03
C ILE A 127 10.00 -19.15 3.68
N ALA A 128 11.31 -19.32 3.85
CA ALA A 128 12.08 -20.52 3.48
C ALA A 128 11.80 -21.02 2.04
N ALA A 129 11.58 -20.09 1.10
CA ALA A 129 11.24 -20.45 -0.28
C ALA A 129 12.50 -20.81 -1.08
N THR A 130 12.49 -21.98 -1.71
CA THR A 130 13.58 -22.45 -2.57
C THR A 130 13.50 -21.84 -3.97
N THR A 131 12.29 -21.60 -4.48
CA THR A 131 12.06 -21.11 -5.85
C THR A 131 11.56 -19.66 -5.89
N ASP A 132 11.83 -19.00 -7.02
CA ASP A 132 11.33 -17.65 -7.28
C ASP A 132 9.84 -17.63 -7.55
N GLU A 133 9.30 -18.71 -8.11
CA GLU A 133 7.88 -18.94 -8.32
C GLU A 133 7.12 -18.95 -7.00
N ALA A 134 7.65 -19.62 -5.97
CA ALA A 134 7.03 -19.64 -4.64
C ALA A 134 6.99 -18.24 -4.03
N VAL A 135 8.10 -17.48 -4.12
CA VAL A 135 8.14 -16.09 -3.64
C VAL A 135 7.17 -15.22 -4.41
N ALA A 136 7.20 -15.28 -5.74
CA ALA A 136 6.36 -14.46 -6.62
C ALA A 136 4.88 -14.73 -6.37
N GLY A 137 4.49 -16.00 -6.20
CA GLY A 137 3.13 -16.41 -5.85
C GLY A 137 2.66 -15.84 -4.51
N LYS A 138 3.54 -15.79 -3.50
CA LYS A 138 3.20 -15.22 -2.18
C LYS A 138 2.96 -13.72 -2.19
N ILE A 139 3.54 -12.98 -3.14
CA ILE A 139 3.43 -11.51 -3.20
C ILE A 139 2.67 -11.01 -4.43
N GLY A 140 1.99 -11.91 -5.15
CA GLY A 140 1.14 -11.56 -6.29
C GLY A 140 1.91 -11.00 -7.50
N LEU A 141 3.17 -11.38 -7.69
CA LEU A 141 4.00 -10.95 -8.82
C LEU A 141 4.23 -12.07 -9.83
N LYS A 142 4.61 -11.68 -11.04
CA LYS A 142 5.17 -12.61 -12.03
C LYS A 142 6.65 -12.86 -11.70
N ARG A 143 7.14 -14.08 -11.93
CA ARG A 143 8.57 -14.42 -11.73
C ARG A 143 9.52 -13.45 -12.42
N THR A 144 9.19 -13.02 -13.64
CA THR A 144 10.02 -12.09 -14.43
C THR A 144 10.21 -10.74 -13.73
N SER A 145 9.24 -10.28 -12.95
CA SER A 145 9.33 -9.05 -12.15
C SER A 145 10.40 -9.14 -11.06
N LEU A 146 10.65 -10.32 -10.49
CA LEU A 146 11.69 -10.52 -9.47
C LEU A 146 13.10 -10.29 -10.02
N SER A 147 13.34 -10.66 -11.27
CA SER A 147 14.64 -10.42 -11.94
C SER A 147 14.93 -8.92 -12.08
N MET A 148 13.91 -8.11 -12.40
CA MET A 148 14.04 -6.67 -12.51
C MET A 148 14.26 -6.00 -11.15
N LEU A 149 13.59 -6.50 -10.11
CA LEU A 149 13.80 -6.06 -8.73
C LEU A 149 15.24 -6.29 -8.28
N ARG A 150 15.79 -7.49 -8.50
CA ARG A 150 17.18 -7.82 -8.14
C ARG A 150 18.23 -6.98 -8.82
N LYS A 151 17.94 -6.48 -10.03
CA LYS A 151 18.82 -5.59 -10.78
C LYS A 151 18.64 -4.12 -10.41
N GLY A 152 17.77 -3.81 -9.44
CA GLY A 152 17.41 -2.44 -9.07
C GLY A 152 16.67 -1.68 -10.17
N LYS A 153 16.15 -2.38 -11.19
CA LYS A 153 15.46 -1.76 -12.34
C LYS A 153 13.96 -1.55 -12.09
N SER A 154 13.44 -2.08 -11.00
CA SER A 154 12.06 -1.89 -10.56
C SER A 154 12.00 -1.83 -9.03
N LYS A 155 10.88 -1.34 -8.51
CA LYS A 155 10.56 -1.28 -7.08
C LYS A 155 9.28 -2.06 -6.81
N PHE A 156 9.09 -2.49 -5.57
CA PHE A 156 7.82 -3.06 -5.16
C PHE A 156 6.75 -1.98 -5.17
N GLY A 157 5.61 -2.27 -5.80
CA GLY A 157 4.38 -1.52 -5.60
C GLY A 157 3.76 -1.79 -4.23
N ILE A 158 2.64 -1.15 -3.95
CA ILE A 158 1.93 -1.31 -2.67
C ILE A 158 1.36 -2.71 -2.50
N ALA A 159 0.74 -3.27 -3.56
CA ALA A 159 0.16 -4.60 -3.50
C ALA A 159 1.16 -5.68 -3.01
N PRO A 160 2.36 -5.86 -3.61
CA PRO A 160 3.32 -6.84 -3.08
C PRO A 160 3.79 -6.52 -1.65
N ARG A 161 3.82 -5.25 -1.24
CA ARG A 161 4.18 -4.86 0.15
C ARG A 161 3.09 -5.22 1.16
N ILE A 162 1.82 -5.04 0.80
CA ILE A 162 0.67 -5.51 1.59
C ILE A 162 0.74 -7.02 1.75
N GLN A 163 1.04 -7.75 0.68
CA GLN A 163 1.15 -9.21 0.73
C GLN A 163 2.34 -9.67 1.59
N ILE A 164 3.50 -8.99 1.51
CA ILE A 164 4.62 -9.24 2.44
C ILE A 164 4.17 -9.00 3.88
N ALA A 165 3.49 -7.89 4.16
CA ALA A 165 3.00 -7.59 5.51
C ALA A 165 1.97 -8.63 5.99
N GLY A 166 1.05 -9.10 5.15
CA GLY A 166 0.12 -10.18 5.50
C GLY A 166 0.80 -11.50 5.82
N VAL A 167 1.96 -11.78 5.19
CA VAL A 167 2.80 -12.94 5.55
C VAL A 167 3.52 -12.73 6.90
N LEU A 168 3.89 -11.49 7.23
CA LEU A 168 4.46 -11.15 8.54
C LEU A 168 3.39 -11.13 9.64
N TYR A 169 2.16 -10.77 9.33
CA TYR A 169 1.09 -10.67 10.31
C TYR A 169 -0.13 -11.46 9.83
N PRO A 170 -0.15 -12.79 10.03
CA PRO A 170 -1.22 -13.65 9.55
C PRO A 170 -2.62 -13.29 10.09
N ASP A 171 -2.66 -12.67 11.28
CA ASP A 171 -3.90 -12.24 11.94
C ASP A 171 -4.32 -10.81 11.54
N ALA A 172 -3.55 -10.12 10.69
CA ALA A 172 -3.89 -8.80 10.20
C ALA A 172 -5.12 -8.84 9.30
N ASP A 173 -6.02 -7.87 9.45
CA ASP A 173 -7.16 -7.69 8.56
C ASP A 173 -6.74 -7.00 7.24
N ILE A 174 -5.98 -7.75 6.44
CA ILE A 174 -5.49 -7.29 5.13
C ILE A 174 -6.66 -6.99 4.18
N ALA A 175 -7.75 -7.74 4.27
CA ALA A 175 -8.93 -7.55 3.41
C ALA A 175 -9.60 -6.20 3.68
N LYS A 176 -9.74 -5.79 4.95
CA LYS A 176 -10.27 -4.46 5.27
C LYS A 176 -9.29 -3.36 4.86
N LEU A 177 -7.98 -3.54 5.07
CA LEU A 177 -6.98 -2.59 4.59
C LEU A 177 -7.07 -2.42 3.06
N GLU A 178 -7.15 -3.52 2.31
CA GLU A 178 -7.31 -3.50 0.85
C GLU A 178 -8.62 -2.83 0.43
N THR A 179 -9.71 -3.02 1.18
CA THR A 179 -10.98 -2.33 0.93
C THR A 179 -10.82 -0.81 1.08
N LEU A 180 -10.23 -0.35 2.19
CA LEU A 180 -10.04 1.08 2.48
C LEU A 180 -9.14 1.77 1.44
N ILE A 181 -8.08 1.12 0.97
CA ILE A 181 -7.19 1.75 -0.03
C ILE A 181 -7.76 1.73 -1.46
N ASN A 182 -8.79 0.91 -1.71
CA ASN A 182 -9.46 0.80 -3.01
C ASN A 182 -10.75 1.62 -3.10
N ASP A 183 -11.30 2.09 -1.96
CA ASP A 183 -12.54 2.86 -1.93
C ASP A 183 -12.41 4.10 -1.02
N SER A 184 -12.44 5.28 -1.63
CA SER A 184 -12.37 6.56 -0.91
C SER A 184 -13.57 6.82 0.00
N GLY A 185 -14.74 6.27 -0.30
CA GLY A 185 -15.94 6.43 0.54
C GLY A 185 -15.78 5.67 1.85
N GLU A 186 -15.45 4.38 1.75
CA GLU A 186 -15.12 3.55 2.91
C GLU A 186 -13.96 4.14 3.73
N LEU A 187 -12.93 4.66 3.05
CA LEU A 187 -11.83 5.33 3.73
C LEU A 187 -12.31 6.57 4.48
N ALA A 188 -13.07 7.46 3.86
CA ALA A 188 -13.58 8.67 4.51
C ALA A 188 -14.44 8.32 5.74
N GLU A 189 -15.35 7.37 5.63
CA GLU A 189 -16.18 6.92 6.77
C GLU A 189 -15.33 6.34 7.90
N PHE A 190 -14.37 5.48 7.55
CA PHE A 190 -13.46 4.89 8.52
C PHE A 190 -12.66 5.95 9.28
N LEU A 191 -12.17 6.94 8.55
CA LEU A 191 -11.40 8.06 9.04
C LEU A 191 -12.20 9.00 9.95
N VAL A 192 -13.46 9.29 9.61
CA VAL A 192 -14.39 10.11 10.42
C VAL A 192 -14.72 9.44 11.75
N ASN A 193 -14.93 8.13 11.74
CA ASN A 193 -15.32 7.39 12.93
C ASN A 193 -14.18 7.27 13.97
N LYS A 194 -12.94 7.52 13.56
CA LYS A 194 -11.76 7.50 14.41
C LYS A 194 -11.41 8.95 14.78
N LYS A 195 -12.07 9.48 15.81
CA LYS A 195 -12.00 10.89 16.29
C LYS A 195 -10.61 11.41 16.69
N GLU A 196 -9.55 10.60 16.59
CA GLU A 196 -8.20 10.96 17.00
C GLU A 196 -7.28 10.93 15.79
N TRP A 197 -7.26 12.04 15.06
CA TRP A 197 -6.20 12.35 14.12
C TRP A 197 -5.20 13.24 14.85
N LEU A 198 -3.97 12.76 14.99
CA LEU A 198 -2.89 13.60 15.51
C LEU A 198 -2.53 14.63 14.40
N PRO A 199 -2.52 15.94 14.71
CA PRO A 199 -2.09 16.98 13.77
C PRO A 199 -0.59 16.90 13.44
#